data_AF-A0A392R9E4-F1
#
_entry.id   AF-A0A392R9E4-F1
#
_cell.length_a   1.000
_cell.length_b   1.000
_cell.length_c   1.000
_cell.angle_alpha   90.00
_cell.angle_beta   90.00
_cell.angle_gamma   90.00
#
_symmetry.space_group_name_H-M   'P 1'
#
loop_
_entity.id
_entity.type
_entity.pdbx_description
1 polymer ?
#
loop_
_entity_poly.entity_id
_entity_poly.type
_entity_poly.pdbx_seq_one_letter_code
_entity_poly.pdbx_strand_id
1 'polypeptide(L)' 'NNILKIRRVYDAFLAEFPLCYGYWKKYADHEARLGTADKVVEVYERAVQGVTYSVDMWLHYCIFAISTYGDPDTVRR' A
#
# COMPACT_ATOMS: atom_id res chain seq x y z
N ASN A 1 13.88 -14.10 3.98
CA ASN A 1 12.88 -15.02 4.58
C ASN A 1 11.83 -14.32 5.48
N ASN A 2 12.04 -13.10 5.97
CA ASN A 2 11.09 -12.42 6.87
C ASN A 2 9.93 -11.71 6.14
N ILE A 3 10.17 -11.12 4.96
CA ILE A 3 9.13 -10.40 4.22
C ILE A 3 7.95 -11.29 3.80
N LEU A 4 8.20 -12.53 3.38
CA LEU A 4 7.14 -13.47 3.01
C LEU A 4 6.21 -13.80 4.19
N LYS A 5 6.74 -13.87 5.41
CA LYS A 5 5.93 -14.06 6.61
C LYS A 5 5.09 -12.83 6.91
N ILE A 6 5.67 -11.63 6.78
CA ILE A 6 4.98 -10.36 6.96
C ILE A 6 3.80 -10.24 5.99
N ARG A 7 4.02 -10.53 4.70
CA ARG A 7 2.96 -10.55 3.67
C ARG A 7 1.78 -11.44 4.07
N ARG A 8 2.07 -12.69 4.41
CA ARG A 8 1.03 -13.66 4.82
C ARG A 8 0.20 -13.20 6.01
N VAL A 9 0.84 -12.59 7.02
CA VAL A 9 0.13 -12.08 8.21
C VAL A 9 -0.78 -10.92 7.84
N TYR A 10 -0.29 -9.96 7.06
CA TYR A 10 -1.12 -8.83 6.61
C TYR A 10 -2.24 -9.28 5.68
N ASP A 11 -1.95 -10.16 4.72
CA ASP A 11 -2.94 -10.66 3.77
C ASP A 11 -4.09 -11.39 4.48
N ALA A 12 -3.78 -12.25 5.46
CA ALA A 12 -4.81 -12.93 6.25
C ALA A 12 -5.63 -11.94 7.11
N PHE A 13 -4.96 -11.00 7.80
CA PHE A 13 -5.64 -10.03 8.65
C PHE A 13 -6.55 -9.08 7.84
N LEU A 14 -6.06 -8.58 6.71
CA LEU A 14 -6.78 -7.60 5.90
C LEU A 14 -7.85 -8.23 5.00
N ALA A 15 -7.81 -9.54 4.78
CA ALA A 15 -8.92 -10.28 4.20
C ALA A 15 -10.15 -10.25 5.12
N GLU A 16 -9.94 -10.41 6.43
CA GLU A 16 -11.02 -10.39 7.44
C GLU A 16 -11.41 -8.97 7.84
N PHE A 17 -10.44 -8.05 7.91
CA PHE A 17 -10.64 -6.68 8.40
C PHE A 17 -10.18 -5.62 7.37
N PRO A 18 -10.80 -5.56 6.19
CA PRO A 18 -10.35 -4.67 5.10
C PRO A 18 -10.45 -3.18 5.46
N LEU A 19 -11.36 -2.80 6.35
CA LEU A 19 -11.57 -1.40 6.77
C LEU A 19 -10.49 -0.86 7.73
N CYS A 20 -9.58 -1.71 8.20
CA CYS A 20 -8.50 -1.32 9.10
C CYS A 20 -7.36 -0.59 8.35
N TYR A 21 -7.63 0.62 7.84
CA TYR A 21 -6.71 1.42 7.01
C TYR A 21 -5.30 1.58 7.59
N GLY A 22 -5.17 1.74 8.91
CA GLY A 22 -3.86 1.87 9.57
C GLY A 22 -2.96 0.65 9.35
N TYR A 23 -3.53 -0.55 9.16
CA TYR A 23 -2.75 -1.76 8.86
C TYR A 23 -2.37 -1.85 7.39
N TRP A 24 -3.21 -1.38 6.46
CA TRP A 24 -2.83 -1.20 5.06
C TRP A 24 -1.60 -0.29 4.93
N LYS A 25 -1.58 0.85 5.64
CA LYS A 25 -0.44 1.76 5.63
C LYS A 25 0.84 1.10 6.18
N LYS A 26 0.74 0.39 7.31
CA LYS A 26 1.86 -0.37 7.88
C LYS A 26 2.38 -1.45 6.93
N TYR A 27 1.49 -2.09 6.16
CA TYR A 27 1.88 -3.08 5.16
C TYR A 27 2.67 -2.43 4.02
N ALA A 28 2.15 -1.34 3.44
CA ALA A 28 2.86 -0.57 2.41
C ALA A 28 4.24 -0.10 2.89
N ASP A 29 4.34 0.37 4.14
CA ASP A 29 5.61 0.80 4.74
C ASP A 29 6.61 -0.35 4.95
N HIS A 30 6.13 -1.55 5.23
CA HIS A 30 7.00 -2.73 5.31
C HIS A 30 7.50 -3.15 3.93
N GLU A 31 6.65 -3.14 2.92
CA GLU A 31 7.06 -3.40 1.54
C GLU A 31 8.04 -2.34 1.03
N ALA A 32 7.88 -1.07 1.39
CA ALA A 32 8.80 -0.01 1.00
C ALA A 32 10.19 -0.19 1.62
N ARG A 33 10.28 -0.73 2.84
CA ARG A 33 11.56 -0.96 3.52
C ARG A 33 12.26 -2.26 3.12
N LEU A 34 11.51 -3.31 2.81
CA LEU A 34 12.03 -4.68 2.70
C LEU A 34 11.79 -5.32 1.31
N GLY A 35 10.90 -4.74 0.51
CA GLY A 35 10.39 -5.29 -0.74
C GLY A 35 10.79 -4.45 -1.95
N THR A 36 9.89 -4.41 -2.94
CA THR A 36 10.09 -3.67 -4.21
C THR A 36 8.99 -2.63 -4.37
N ALA A 37 9.26 -1.59 -5.17
CA ALA A 37 8.26 -0.55 -5.47
C ALA A 37 6.96 -1.14 -6.05
N ASP A 38 7.05 -2.14 -6.94
CA ASP A 38 5.89 -2.84 -7.51
C ASP A 38 4.99 -3.48 -6.44
N LYS A 39 5.60 -4.01 -5.37
CA LYS A 39 4.83 -4.61 -4.27
C LYS A 39 4.19 -3.56 -3.37
N VAL A 40 4.82 -2.40 -3.22
CA VAL A 40 4.19 -1.25 -2.55
C VAL A 40 2.97 -0.77 -3.34
N VAL A 41 3.09 -0.66 -4.67
CA VAL A 41 1.97 -0.34 -5.58
C VAL A 41 0.83 -1.34 -5.40
N GLU A 42 1.12 -2.64 -5.48
CA GLU A 42 0.11 -3.69 -5.32
C GLU A 42 -0.65 -3.58 -3.99
N VAL A 43 0.05 -3.27 -2.90
CA VAL A 43 -0.58 -3.06 -1.59
C VAL A 43 -1.48 -1.82 -1.58
N TYR A 44 -1.03 -0.70 -2.16
CA TYR A 44 -1.86 0.51 -2.25
C TYR A 44 -3.09 0.31 -3.14
N GLU A 45 -2.96 -0.35 -4.28
CA GLU A 45 -4.09 -0.68 -5.18
C GLU A 45 -5.15 -1.52 -4.46
N ARG A 46 -4.71 -2.51 -3.66
CA ARG A 46 -5.63 -3.30 -2.82
C ARG A 46 -6.23 -2.48 -1.69
N ALA A 47 -5.43 -1.60 -1.06
CA ALA A 47 -5.90 -0.76 0.04
C ALA A 47 -7.00 0.20 -0.42
N VAL A 48 -6.85 0.88 -1.56
CA VAL A 48 -7.89 1.79 -2.07
C VAL A 48 -9.17 1.06 -2.50
N GLN A 49 -9.09 -0.23 -2.84
CA GLN A 49 -10.29 -1.05 -3.02
C GLN A 49 -10.95 -1.42 -1.68
N GLY A 50 -10.14 -1.75 -0.66
CA GLY A 50 -10.64 -2.11 0.67
C GLY A 50 -11.16 -0.93 1.50
N VAL A 51 -10.58 0.26 1.34
CA VAL A 51 -10.93 1.50 2.04
C VAL A 51 -11.14 2.67 1.08
N THR A 52 -12.01 2.48 0.09
CA THR A 52 -12.24 3.42 -1.04
C THR A 52 -12.46 4.88 -0.64
N TYR A 53 -13.17 5.12 0.47
CA TYR A 53 -13.49 6.46 0.94
C TYR A 53 -12.49 7.03 1.95
N SER A 54 -11.40 6.32 2.24
CA SER A 54 -10.34 6.83 3.12
C SER A 54 -9.48 7.83 2.35
N VAL A 55 -9.72 9.11 2.59
CA VAL A 55 -8.92 10.21 2.02
C VAL A 55 -7.44 10.06 2.41
N ASP A 56 -7.16 9.65 3.65
CA ASP A 56 -5.80 9.42 4.13
C ASP A 56 -5.07 8.33 3.32
N MET A 57 -5.77 7.25 2.93
CA MET A 57 -5.17 6.19 2.13
C MET A 57 -4.77 6.70 0.74
N TRP A 58 -5.66 7.44 0.08
CA TRP A 58 -5.37 8.07 -1.20
C TRP A 58 -4.23 9.08 -1.11
N LEU A 59 -4.21 9.91 -0.06
CA LEU A 59 -3.13 10.87 0.19
C LEU A 59 -1.78 10.16 0.29
N HIS A 60 -1.70 9.09 1.08
CA HIS A 60 -0.48 8.30 1.21
C HIS A 60 -0.04 7.67 -0.11
N TYR A 61 -0.99 7.18 -0.91
CA TYR A 61 -0.66 6.61 -2.22
C TYR A 61 -0.11 7.68 -3.18
N CYS A 62 -0.73 8.86 -3.24
CA CYS A 62 -0.22 9.98 -4.04
C CYS A 62 1.19 10.42 -3.62
N ILE A 63 1.45 10.53 -2.31
CA ILE A 63 2.78 10.87 -1.78
C ILE A 63 3.82 9.83 -2.23
N PHE A 64 3.48 8.54 -2.14
CA PHE A 64 4.34 7.47 -2.62
C PHE A 64 4.59 7.56 -4.13
N ALA A 65 3.55 7.77 -4.93
CA ALA A 65 3.66 7.86 -6.39
C ALA A 65 4.53 9.04 -6.84
N ILE A 66 4.31 10.23 -6.27
CA ILE A 66 5.14 11.42 -6.54
C ILE A 66 6.61 11.15 -6.18
N SER A 67 6.86 10.56 -5.01
CA SER A 67 8.21 10.27 -4.54
C SER A 67 8.92 9.20 -5.38
N THR A 68 8.18 8.27 -5.98
CA THR A 68 8.72 7.14 -6.73
C THR A 68 8.96 7.46 -8.20
N TYR A 69 8.03 8.19 -8.83
CA TYR A 69 8.04 8.39 -10.27
C TYR A 69 8.53 9.78 -10.70
N GLY A 70 8.54 10.79 -9.82
CA GLY A 70 9.15 12.11 -10.03
C GLY A 70 8.52 12.98 -11.13
N ASP A 71 7.87 12.39 -12.13
CA ASP A 71 7.17 13.04 -13.23
C ASP A 71 5.64 13.01 -12.97
N PRO A 72 5.00 14.17 -12.74
CA PRO A 72 3.56 14.28 -12.54
C PRO A 72 2.72 13.64 -13.65
N ASP A 73 3.22 13.57 -14.88
CA ASP A 73 2.47 13.02 -16.01
C ASP A 73 2.46 11.48 -16.03
N THR A 74 3.43 10.84 -15.38
CA THR A 74 3.41 9.37 -15.16
C THR A 74 2.47 8.94 -14.03
N VAL A 75 2.15 9.87 -13.11
CA VAL A 75 1.28 9.62 -11.94
C VAL A 75 -0.20 9.73 -12.31
N ARG A 76 -0.53 10.47 -13.38
CA ARG A 76 -1.89 10.62 -13.92
C ARG A 76 -2.21 9.48 -14.89
N ARG A 77 -2.60 8.32 -14.38
CA ARG A 77 -3.20 7.25 -15.21
C ARG A 77 -4.66 7.50 -15.50
#